data_AF-A0A1V5M2G7-F1
#
_entry.id   AF-A0A1V5M2G7-F1
#
_cell.length_a   1.000
_cell.length_b   1.000
_cell.length_c   1.000
_cell.angle_alpha   90.00
_cell.angle_beta   90.00
_cell.angle_gamma   90.00
#
_symmetry.space_group_name_H-M   'P 1'
#
loop_
_entity.id
_entity.type
_entity.pdbx_description
1 polymer ?
#
loop_
_entity_poly.entity_id
_entity_poly.type
_entity_poly.pdbx_seq_one_letter_code
_entity_poly.pdbx_strand_id
1 'polypeptide(L)'
;MLLSVAGTMSLGGPIADLIFRQYFVNSDAVRDAGLYGAFPTWWIPSMNSPAMTERMLFHGDWLIPILLIAFMLVIGKLKSYTLGYFFFRLTSDVEKLPFPFAPVAASGSMALSESGEKKTSWKWNVFSIGAIIGMVFAVVQVGIPLVTGALLTKPIQIIPLPWLDTTTMSEGLMPATPTGVTIDLGLLITGMVVPFWSVMGTAAAVLLTFILNPILHHFDILNRWQPGMDVINTTYVNGLDFWTSFGIGTAIALVFISLYQCGRDLAKQVKAMREQQKAGASATARRENLWAAPAGRGDYPIMYAVGIYVVAASAVVILSQRLAPEFPLWILIGFVFIYTPLISYINARLIGINGQQVVIPYLREGAFILSGVKGINIWLAPIPVDNYGAMAQIYRTKELTGTNFWSYVKADALIVPLSFVLSFVFWAFIWHSSAIPSDAFPWAQKMWELQAKNTMVMWSITLPAQGGTPLFYQAMHPWTIAGAGVFTVGAFSLLSAFNLPTMAIYGFIYGIGQIPHSLIFLVAGAFIGKFYFQKRFGQTQFLQMAPVLMAGYTTGMGLIALVGVAVMLITKAISAAPF
;
A
#
# COMPACT_ATOMS: atom_id res chain seq x y z
N MET A 1 8.66 6.23 3.01
CA MET A 1 8.59 5.11 3.97
C MET A 1 8.65 5.53 5.44
N LEU A 2 8.72 6.83 5.80
CA LEU A 2 8.36 7.30 7.16
C LEU A 2 6.87 7.66 7.28
N LEU A 3 6.21 7.98 6.17
CA LEU A 3 4.75 7.82 6.03
C LEU A 3 4.30 6.36 6.23
N SER A 4 5.17 5.39 5.93
CA SER A 4 4.97 3.99 6.30
C SER A 4 5.66 3.59 7.60
N VAL A 5 6.49 4.47 8.20
CA VAL A 5 7.14 4.63 9.54
C VAL A 5 6.24 5.06 10.71
N ALA A 6 5.17 5.73 10.31
CA ALA A 6 4.10 6.19 11.17
C ALA A 6 2.79 5.53 10.71
N GLY A 7 2.69 5.24 9.42
CA GLY A 7 1.98 4.07 8.90
C GLY A 7 2.58 2.72 9.34
N THR A 8 3.73 2.64 10.03
CA THR A 8 4.20 1.41 10.69
C THR A 8 3.53 1.27 12.06
N MET A 9 2.71 2.24 12.48
CA MET A 9 1.64 1.88 13.39
C MET A 9 0.65 0.91 12.69
N SER A 10 0.56 0.86 11.35
CA SER A 10 -0.01 -0.31 10.65
C SER A 10 0.93 -1.53 10.54
N LEU A 11 2.23 -1.41 10.88
CA LEU A 11 3.09 -2.56 11.27
C LEU A 11 2.88 -2.97 12.74
N GLY A 12 2.04 -2.28 13.52
CA GLY A 12 1.57 -2.78 14.80
C GLY A 12 0.79 -4.09 14.66
N GLY A 13 0.62 -4.61 13.44
CA GLY A 13 0.01 -5.88 13.10
C GLY A 13 -1.48 -5.74 12.78
N PRO A 14 -2.16 -6.86 12.52
CA PRO A 14 -3.54 -6.89 12.02
C PRO A 14 -4.56 -6.21 12.96
N ILE A 15 -4.20 -5.99 14.23
CA ILE A 15 -5.06 -5.38 15.24
C ILE A 15 -5.06 -3.84 15.19
N ALA A 16 -4.07 -3.20 14.55
CA ALA A 16 -4.02 -1.74 14.42
C ALA A 16 -5.27 -1.17 13.74
N ASP A 17 -5.83 -1.93 12.80
CA ASP A 17 -7.06 -1.58 12.10
C ASP A 17 -8.26 -1.45 13.06
N LEU A 18 -8.35 -2.27 14.12
CA LEU A 18 -9.42 -2.17 15.12
C LEU A 18 -9.37 -0.85 15.89
N ILE A 19 -8.17 -0.37 16.21
CA ILE A 19 -7.99 0.91 16.90
C ILE A 19 -8.34 2.06 15.97
N PHE A 20 -7.96 1.98 14.68
CA PHE A 20 -8.40 2.96 13.70
C PHE A 20 -9.92 2.96 13.52
N ARG A 21 -10.58 1.79 13.46
CA ARG A 21 -12.05 1.70 13.41
C ARG A 21 -12.70 2.41 14.60
N GLN A 22 -12.14 2.26 15.80
CA GLN A 22 -12.62 2.94 17.00
C GLN A 22 -12.53 4.45 16.90
N TYR A 23 -11.43 4.98 16.38
CA TYR A 23 -11.36 6.41 16.06
C TYR A 23 -12.37 6.81 14.98
N PHE A 24 -12.41 6.05 13.89
CA PHE A 24 -13.21 6.37 12.71
C PHE A 24 -14.69 6.54 13.04
N VAL A 25 -15.29 5.61 13.81
CA VAL A 25 -16.72 5.72 14.17
C VAL A 25 -17.04 6.91 15.08
N ASN A 26 -16.03 7.43 15.79
CA ASN A 26 -16.15 8.61 16.66
C ASN A 26 -15.68 9.91 15.98
N SER A 27 -15.24 9.83 14.73
CA SER A 27 -14.71 10.99 14.01
C SER A 27 -15.80 11.97 13.61
N ASP A 28 -15.44 13.25 13.51
CA ASP A 28 -16.34 14.31 13.05
C ASP A 28 -16.88 14.00 11.64
N ALA A 29 -16.06 13.41 10.77
CA ALA A 29 -16.47 13.02 9.42
C ALA A 29 -17.65 12.02 9.39
N VAL A 30 -17.67 11.07 10.34
CA VAL A 30 -18.77 10.10 10.48
C VAL A 30 -20.01 10.74 11.10
N ARG A 31 -19.80 11.66 12.06
CA ARG A 31 -20.88 12.43 12.69
C ARG A 31 -21.58 13.32 11.68
N ASP A 32 -20.82 14.04 10.86
CA ASP A 32 -21.32 14.94 9.81
C ASP A 32 -22.07 14.16 8.72
N ALA A 33 -21.68 12.91 8.47
CA ALA A 33 -22.40 12.02 7.57
C ALA A 33 -23.69 11.42 8.16
N GLY A 34 -23.99 11.68 9.43
CA GLY A 34 -25.17 11.13 10.13
C GLY A 34 -25.08 9.62 10.39
N LEU A 35 -23.86 9.07 10.46
CA LEU A 35 -23.62 7.63 10.65
C LEU A 35 -23.25 7.25 12.08
N TYR A 36 -23.36 8.19 13.01
CA TYR A 36 -23.05 7.94 14.41
C TYR A 36 -23.95 6.83 14.96
N GLY A 37 -23.35 5.75 15.50
CA GLY A 37 -24.07 4.58 15.98
C GLY A 37 -24.65 3.65 14.89
N ALA A 38 -24.44 3.92 13.60
CA ALA A 38 -24.95 3.10 12.50
C ALA A 38 -24.10 1.84 12.21
N PHE A 39 -23.03 1.63 12.97
CA PHE A 39 -22.06 0.55 12.75
C PHE A 39 -22.48 -0.73 13.47
N PRO A 40 -22.43 -1.90 12.80
CA PRO A 40 -22.81 -3.16 13.39
C PRO A 40 -21.74 -3.69 14.35
N THR A 41 -22.19 -4.43 15.37
CA THR A 41 -21.34 -4.97 16.44
C THR A 41 -20.27 -5.96 15.97
N TRP A 42 -20.47 -6.61 14.83
CA TRP A 42 -19.47 -7.49 14.23
C TRP A 42 -18.26 -6.73 13.65
N TRP A 43 -18.42 -5.45 13.32
CA TRP A 43 -17.34 -4.61 12.80
C TRP A 43 -16.56 -3.94 13.92
N ILE A 44 -17.29 -3.45 14.93
CA ILE A 44 -16.77 -2.74 16.09
C ILE A 44 -17.75 -2.88 17.27
N PRO A 45 -17.29 -2.96 18.54
CA PRO A 45 -18.18 -2.92 19.69
C PRO A 45 -19.06 -1.67 19.74
N SER A 46 -20.18 -1.77 20.44
CA SER A 46 -21.06 -0.61 20.66
C SER A 46 -20.31 0.49 21.42
N MET A 47 -20.60 1.76 21.10
CA MET A 47 -19.91 2.91 21.71
C MET A 47 -20.12 2.99 23.23
N ASN A 48 -21.24 2.47 23.72
CA ASN A 48 -21.58 2.42 25.14
C ASN A 48 -21.04 1.18 25.85
N SER A 49 -20.37 0.27 25.13
CA SER A 49 -19.77 -0.92 25.73
C SER A 49 -18.61 -0.52 26.66
N PRO A 50 -18.43 -1.20 27.81
CA PRO A 50 -17.23 -1.11 28.63
C PRO A 50 -15.94 -1.27 27.82
N ALA A 51 -15.98 -2.10 26.76
CA ALA A 51 -14.86 -2.29 25.84
C ALA A 51 -14.35 -0.97 25.24
N MET A 52 -15.25 -0.05 24.92
CA MET A 52 -14.95 1.22 24.25
C MET A 52 -14.71 2.35 25.25
N THR A 53 -15.54 2.44 26.29
CA THR A 53 -15.43 3.50 27.31
C THR A 53 -14.18 3.35 28.16
N GLU A 54 -13.85 2.11 28.55
CA GLU A 54 -12.67 1.81 29.38
C GLU A 54 -11.43 1.42 28.55
N ARG A 55 -11.54 1.49 27.22
CA ARG A 55 -10.47 1.18 26.25
C ARG A 55 -9.87 -0.21 26.51
N MET A 56 -10.74 -1.21 26.69
CA MET A 56 -10.38 -2.59 27.02
C MET A 56 -10.49 -3.48 25.79
N LEU A 57 -9.36 -3.71 25.11
CA LEU A 57 -9.33 -4.57 23.92
C LEU A 57 -9.54 -6.06 24.26
N PHE A 58 -9.26 -6.47 25.49
CA PHE A 58 -9.50 -7.84 25.99
C PHE A 58 -10.98 -8.13 26.30
N HIS A 59 -11.87 -7.13 26.21
CA HIS A 59 -13.28 -7.31 26.49
C HIS A 59 -13.97 -8.22 25.45
N GLY A 60 -14.93 -9.03 25.89
CA GLY A 60 -15.61 -10.03 25.07
C GLY A 60 -16.30 -9.45 23.82
N ASP A 61 -16.72 -8.19 23.85
CA ASP A 61 -17.35 -7.52 22.72
C ASP A 61 -16.43 -7.39 21.49
N TRP A 62 -15.11 -7.40 21.68
CA TRP A 62 -14.14 -7.40 20.57
C TRP A 62 -13.98 -8.77 19.91
N LEU A 63 -14.52 -9.84 20.50
CA LEU A 63 -14.30 -11.21 20.04
C LEU A 63 -14.70 -11.41 18.58
N ILE A 64 -15.87 -10.93 18.17
CA ILE A 64 -16.36 -11.08 16.80
C ILE A 64 -15.47 -10.31 15.80
N PRO A 65 -15.20 -8.99 15.98
CA PRO A 65 -14.25 -8.27 15.12
C PRO A 65 -12.87 -8.93 15.02
N ILE A 66 -12.31 -9.39 16.13
CA ILE A 66 -10.99 -10.05 16.17
C ILE A 66 -11.02 -11.36 15.39
N LEU A 67 -12.04 -12.20 15.59
CA LEU A 67 -12.19 -13.46 14.88
C LEU A 67 -12.37 -13.25 13.38
N LEU A 68 -13.08 -12.20 12.95
CA LEU A 68 -13.22 -11.86 11.54
C LEU A 68 -11.88 -11.48 10.91
N ILE A 69 -11.07 -10.66 11.58
CA ILE A 69 -9.73 -10.31 11.09
C ILE A 69 -8.84 -11.55 11.04
N ALA A 70 -8.84 -12.38 12.09
CA ALA A 70 -8.07 -13.63 12.11
C ALA A 70 -8.47 -14.58 10.97
N PHE A 71 -9.77 -14.75 10.75
CA PHE A 71 -10.31 -15.54 9.65
C PHE A 71 -9.85 -14.99 8.29
N MET A 72 -9.99 -13.69 8.06
CA MET A 72 -9.60 -13.04 6.80
C MET A 72 -8.08 -13.14 6.55
N LEU A 73 -7.27 -13.04 7.61
CA LEU A 73 -5.82 -13.19 7.54
C LEU A 73 -5.42 -14.61 7.10
N VAL A 74 -6.00 -15.64 7.73
CA VAL A 74 -5.71 -17.05 7.44
C VAL A 74 -6.20 -17.43 6.04
N ILE A 75 -7.44 -17.08 5.72
CA ILE A 75 -8.04 -17.38 4.41
C ILE A 75 -7.33 -16.62 3.29
N GLY A 76 -6.95 -15.36 3.52
CA GLY A 76 -6.15 -14.57 2.59
C GLY A 76 -4.80 -15.22 2.30
N LYS A 77 -4.11 -15.72 3.33
CA LYS A 77 -2.85 -16.47 3.18
C LYS A 77 -3.04 -17.75 2.38
N LEU A 78 -4.06 -18.55 2.70
CA LEU A 78 -4.37 -19.78 1.95
C LEU A 78 -4.64 -19.51 0.47
N LYS A 79 -5.47 -18.51 0.15
CA LYS A 79 -5.73 -18.10 -1.24
C LYS A 79 -4.45 -17.62 -1.94
N SER A 80 -3.61 -16.85 -1.24
CA SER A 80 -2.35 -16.34 -1.79
C SER A 80 -1.36 -17.46 -2.12
N TYR A 81 -1.27 -18.48 -1.27
CA TYR A 81 -0.42 -19.63 -1.50
C TYR A 81 -0.90 -20.49 -2.64
N THR A 82 -2.21 -20.73 -2.72
CA THR A 82 -2.80 -21.64 -3.71
C THR A 82 -2.83 -21.03 -5.10
N LEU A 83 -3.54 -19.91 -5.26
CA LEU A 83 -3.71 -19.27 -6.56
C LEU A 83 -2.39 -18.63 -7.04
N GLY A 84 -1.59 -18.08 -6.12
CA GLY A 84 -0.25 -17.59 -6.43
C GLY A 84 0.69 -18.69 -6.91
N TYR A 85 0.63 -19.89 -6.31
CA TYR A 85 1.38 -21.06 -6.76
C TYR A 85 0.93 -21.55 -8.14
N PHE A 86 -0.38 -21.60 -8.38
CA PHE A 86 -0.92 -21.96 -9.69
C PHE A 86 -0.37 -21.05 -10.79
N PHE A 87 -0.40 -19.73 -10.58
CA PHE A 87 0.14 -18.78 -11.54
C PHE A 87 1.65 -18.81 -11.64
N PHE A 88 2.37 -19.09 -10.55
CA PHE A 88 3.80 -19.37 -10.60
C PHE A 88 4.12 -20.55 -11.53
N ARG A 89 3.45 -21.69 -11.37
CA ARG A 89 3.64 -22.86 -12.26
C ARG A 89 3.37 -22.50 -13.72
N LEU A 90 2.28 -21.77 -13.98
CA LEU A 90 1.91 -21.36 -15.33
C LEU A 90 2.94 -20.39 -15.94
N THR A 91 3.32 -19.34 -15.22
CA THR A 91 4.16 -18.26 -15.76
C THR A 91 5.66 -18.59 -15.73
N SER A 92 6.13 -19.26 -14.68
CA SER A 92 7.54 -19.61 -14.52
C SER A 92 7.90 -20.92 -15.21
N ASP A 93 7.12 -21.99 -15.01
CA ASP A 93 7.51 -23.31 -15.51
C ASP A 93 7.03 -23.54 -16.95
N VAL A 94 5.79 -23.15 -17.27
CA VAL A 94 5.22 -23.33 -18.61
C VAL A 94 5.64 -22.20 -19.56
N GLU A 95 5.43 -20.93 -19.17
CA GLU A 95 5.76 -19.77 -20.01
C GLU A 95 7.23 -19.34 -19.95
N LYS A 96 8.00 -19.79 -18.94
CA LYS A 96 9.42 -19.46 -18.76
C LYS A 96 9.71 -17.95 -18.76
N LEU A 97 8.87 -17.18 -18.08
CA LEU A 97 9.05 -15.74 -17.97
C LEU A 97 10.30 -15.38 -17.13
N PRO A 98 10.98 -14.26 -17.45
CA PRO A 98 12.26 -13.91 -16.83
C PRO A 98 12.16 -13.43 -15.37
N PHE A 99 11.04 -12.83 -14.95
CA PHE A 99 10.84 -12.23 -13.62
C PHE A 99 12.00 -11.30 -13.20
N PRO A 100 12.14 -10.12 -13.84
CA PRO A 100 13.33 -9.27 -13.68
C PRO A 100 13.65 -8.85 -12.24
N PHE A 101 12.64 -8.73 -11.36
CA PHE A 101 12.84 -8.35 -9.96
C PHE A 101 13.04 -9.52 -9.00
N ALA A 102 12.74 -10.76 -9.39
CA ALA A 102 12.95 -11.92 -8.53
C ALA A 102 14.44 -12.14 -8.17
N PRO A 103 15.40 -12.04 -9.11
CA PRO A 103 16.83 -12.10 -8.79
C PRO A 103 17.30 -11.00 -7.84
N VAL A 104 16.72 -9.79 -7.94
CA VAL A 104 17.06 -8.66 -7.06
C VAL A 104 16.60 -8.96 -5.62
N ALA A 105 15.35 -9.40 -5.46
CA ALA A 105 14.80 -9.79 -4.16
C ALA A 105 15.54 -11.00 -3.56
N ALA A 106 15.92 -11.97 -4.39
CA ALA A 106 16.69 -13.14 -3.97
C ALA A 106 18.07 -12.72 -3.47
N SER A 107 18.77 -11.84 -4.20
CA SER A 107 20.07 -11.31 -3.80
C SER A 107 20.02 -10.56 -2.47
N GLY A 108 18.95 -9.79 -2.23
CA GLY A 108 18.73 -9.12 -0.94
C GLY A 108 18.46 -10.09 0.21
N SER A 109 17.71 -11.15 -0.03
CA SER A 109 17.45 -12.19 0.98
C SER A 109 18.73 -12.97 1.32
N MET A 110 19.50 -13.35 0.30
CA MET A 110 20.80 -14.02 0.46
C MET A 110 21.82 -13.13 1.19
N ALA A 111 21.77 -11.81 0.98
CA ALA A 111 22.61 -10.86 1.72
C ALA A 111 22.40 -10.94 3.24
N LEU A 112 21.15 -11.09 3.66
CA LEU A 112 20.79 -11.21 5.07
C LEU A 112 21.17 -12.58 5.64
N SER A 113 20.99 -13.68 4.89
CA SER A 113 21.42 -15.00 5.36
C SER A 113 22.94 -15.14 5.49
N GLU A 114 23.69 -14.56 4.55
CA GLU A 114 25.16 -14.56 4.55
C GLU A 114 25.76 -13.72 5.68
N SER A 115 24.99 -12.81 6.30
CA SER A 115 25.46 -11.95 7.39
C SER A 115 25.85 -12.71 8.67
N GLY A 116 25.35 -13.93 8.86
CA GLY A 116 25.70 -14.79 9.99
C GLY A 116 27.00 -15.58 9.80
N GLU A 117 27.54 -15.64 8.57
CA GLU A 117 28.81 -16.32 8.31
C GLU A 117 29.99 -15.38 8.60
N LYS A 118 31.05 -15.88 9.26
CA LYS A 118 32.24 -15.09 9.68
C LYS A 118 33.04 -14.43 8.53
N LYS A 119 32.57 -14.49 7.29
CA LYS A 119 33.15 -13.76 6.15
C LYS A 119 32.50 -12.39 6.07
N THR A 120 33.27 -11.34 6.35
CA THR A 120 32.84 -9.94 6.22
C THR A 120 32.58 -9.60 4.74
N SER A 121 31.37 -9.92 4.27
CA SER A 121 30.90 -9.56 2.94
C SER A 121 30.73 -8.04 2.84
N TRP A 122 30.98 -7.46 1.65
CA TRP A 122 30.71 -6.04 1.38
C TRP A 122 29.27 -5.65 1.74
N LYS A 123 28.34 -6.60 1.64
CA LYS A 123 26.93 -6.44 1.99
C LYS A 123 26.74 -6.08 3.46
N TRP A 124 27.50 -6.70 4.37
CA TRP A 124 27.44 -6.42 5.81
C TRP A 124 27.88 -5.00 6.15
N ASN A 125 28.93 -4.51 5.49
CA ASN A 125 29.42 -3.15 5.69
C ASN A 125 28.37 -2.11 5.27
N VAL A 126 27.77 -2.30 4.08
CA VAL A 126 26.71 -1.41 3.57
C VAL A 126 25.47 -1.45 4.46
N PHE A 127 25.07 -2.64 4.90
CA PHE A 127 23.96 -2.83 5.83
C PHE A 127 24.22 -2.10 7.16
N SER A 128 25.40 -2.27 7.75
CA SER A 128 25.79 -1.65 9.02
C SER A 128 25.82 -0.12 8.93
N ILE A 129 26.33 0.43 7.83
CA ILE A 129 26.28 1.88 7.56
C ILE A 129 24.84 2.36 7.52
N GLY A 130 23.97 1.66 6.78
CA GLY A 130 22.54 1.96 6.73
C GLY A 130 21.91 1.93 8.13
N ALA A 131 22.20 0.89 8.92
CA ALA A 131 21.68 0.73 10.27
C ALA A 131 22.12 1.86 11.20
N ILE A 132 23.39 2.28 11.15
CA ILE A 132 23.88 3.42 11.97
C ILE A 132 23.17 4.72 11.57
N ILE A 133 23.06 5.01 10.27
CA ILE A 133 22.32 6.19 9.77
C ILE A 133 20.87 6.16 10.26
N GLY A 134 20.23 4.99 10.15
CA GLY A 134 18.85 4.77 10.63
C GLY A 134 18.71 4.99 12.13
N MET A 135 19.62 4.45 12.94
CA MET A 135 19.60 4.64 14.39
C MET A 135 19.77 6.11 14.77
N VAL A 136 20.78 6.79 14.22
CA VAL A 136 21.04 8.21 14.52
C VAL A 136 19.84 9.07 14.16
N PHE A 137 19.27 8.87 12.97
CA PHE A 137 18.10 9.63 12.54
C PHE A 137 16.86 9.30 13.38
N ALA A 138 16.62 8.03 13.71
CA ALA A 138 15.52 7.63 14.57
C ALA A 138 15.64 8.16 16.00
N VAL A 139 16.84 8.31 16.55
CA VAL A 139 17.01 8.92 17.89
C VAL A 139 16.44 10.35 17.86
N VAL A 140 16.77 11.14 16.84
CA VAL A 140 16.28 12.52 16.71
C VAL A 140 14.78 12.56 16.41
N GLN A 141 14.31 11.74 15.47
CA GLN A 141 12.96 11.85 14.94
C GLN A 141 11.90 11.09 15.76
N VAL A 142 12.26 9.95 16.37
CA VAL A 142 11.32 9.03 17.03
C VAL A 142 11.68 8.84 18.50
N GLY A 143 12.95 8.55 18.80
CA GLY A 143 13.43 8.25 20.15
C GLY A 143 13.23 9.42 21.12
N ILE A 144 13.71 10.61 20.79
CA ILE A 144 13.57 11.81 21.62
C ILE A 144 12.09 12.14 21.85
N PRO A 145 11.21 12.25 20.83
CA PRO A 145 9.79 12.48 21.06
C PRO A 145 9.11 11.40 21.91
N LEU A 146 9.40 10.11 21.73
CA LEU A 146 8.80 9.04 22.53
C LEU A 146 9.26 9.06 23.99
N VAL A 147 10.56 9.20 24.23
CA VAL A 147 11.13 9.23 25.59
C VAL A 147 10.71 10.49 26.32
N THR A 148 10.77 11.65 25.66
CA THR A 148 10.34 12.92 26.27
C THR A 148 8.84 12.98 26.43
N GLY A 149 8.04 12.46 25.49
CA GLY A 149 6.58 12.37 25.64
C GLY A 149 6.12 11.38 26.70
N ALA A 150 6.97 10.42 27.08
CA ALA A 150 6.73 9.55 28.22
C ALA A 150 6.98 10.26 29.57
N LEU A 151 7.92 11.20 29.61
CA LEU A 151 8.38 11.87 30.84
C LEU A 151 7.80 13.28 31.05
N LEU A 152 7.48 13.99 29.96
CA LEU A 152 6.99 15.36 29.93
C LEU A 152 5.53 15.39 29.47
N THR A 153 4.85 16.50 29.76
CA THR A 153 3.48 16.74 29.31
C THR A 153 3.35 16.91 27.80
N LYS A 154 4.39 17.45 27.14
CA LYS A 154 4.47 17.56 25.67
C LYS A 154 5.79 16.98 25.18
N PRO A 155 5.76 16.10 24.15
CA PRO A 155 6.98 15.56 23.58
C PRO A 155 7.81 16.66 22.93
N ILE A 156 9.13 16.63 23.15
CA ILE A 156 10.06 17.53 22.47
C ILE A 156 10.25 16.99 21.05
N GLN A 157 9.75 17.73 20.07
CA GLN A 157 9.90 17.42 18.65
C GLN A 157 10.95 18.36 18.04
N ILE A 158 12.15 17.82 17.80
CA ILE A 158 13.22 18.57 17.10
C ILE A 158 12.82 18.80 15.64
N ILE A 159 12.26 17.77 15.01
CA ILE A 159 11.69 17.83 13.67
C ILE A 159 10.19 17.63 13.83
N PRO A 160 9.34 18.59 13.42
CA PRO A 160 7.90 18.48 13.59
C PRO A 160 7.36 17.31 12.76
N LEU A 161 6.56 16.46 13.41
CA LEU A 161 5.92 15.32 12.78
C LEU A 161 4.43 15.61 12.50
N PRO A 162 3.89 15.20 11.33
CA PRO A 162 4.59 14.61 10.19
C PRO A 162 5.32 15.66 9.33
N TRP A 163 4.94 16.94 9.42
CA TRP A 163 5.56 18.08 8.74
C TRP A 163 5.29 19.38 9.50
N LEU A 164 6.09 20.40 9.17
CA LEU A 164 5.77 21.80 9.45
C LEU A 164 4.83 22.30 8.36
N ASP A 165 3.65 22.78 8.74
CA ASP A 165 2.71 23.39 7.81
C ASP A 165 3.15 24.80 7.44
N THR A 166 3.31 25.07 6.15
CA THR A 166 3.65 26.41 5.63
C THR A 166 2.57 26.93 4.68
N THR A 167 1.43 26.25 4.58
CA THR A 167 0.36 26.56 3.62
C THR A 167 -0.13 27.99 3.83
N THR A 168 -0.48 28.34 5.07
CA THR A 168 -0.94 29.68 5.46
C THR A 168 0.13 30.76 5.29
N MET A 169 1.41 30.41 5.29
CA MET A 169 2.51 31.35 5.02
C MET A 169 2.71 31.57 3.51
N SER A 170 2.40 30.55 2.70
CA SER A 170 2.62 30.56 1.25
C SER A 170 1.38 30.92 0.43
N GLU A 171 0.19 30.95 1.05
CA GLU A 171 -1.10 31.11 0.36
C GLU A 171 -1.21 32.41 -0.45
N GLY A 172 -0.51 33.47 -0.04
CA GLY A 172 -0.45 34.72 -0.79
C GLY A 172 0.31 34.63 -2.12
N LEU A 173 1.26 33.70 -2.24
CA LEU A 173 2.01 33.45 -3.48
C LEU A 173 1.44 32.28 -4.28
N MET A 174 1.01 31.23 -3.59
CA MET A 174 0.54 29.97 -4.18
C MET A 174 -0.81 29.59 -3.55
N PRO A 175 -1.91 30.23 -3.97
CA PRO A 175 -3.25 29.91 -3.48
C PRO A 175 -3.60 28.45 -3.78
N ALA A 176 -4.43 27.85 -2.91
CA ALA A 176 -4.87 26.46 -3.00
C ALA A 176 -3.74 25.42 -3.13
N THR A 177 -2.50 25.74 -2.73
CA THR A 177 -1.37 24.80 -2.84
C THR A 177 -0.93 24.31 -1.45
N PRO A 178 -1.04 22.99 -1.15
CA PRO A 178 -0.62 22.47 0.14
C PRO A 178 0.92 22.50 0.24
N THR A 179 1.47 23.39 1.05
CA THR A 179 2.91 23.54 1.23
C THR A 179 3.33 23.18 2.65
N GLY A 180 4.54 22.66 2.78
CA GLY A 180 5.08 22.27 4.06
C GLY A 180 6.55 21.94 3.97
N VAL A 181 7.17 21.75 5.12
CA VAL A 181 8.56 21.33 5.23
C VAL A 181 8.61 20.01 5.99
N THR A 182 9.13 18.98 5.32
CA THR A 182 9.40 17.66 5.89
C THR A 182 10.89 17.38 5.84
N ILE A 183 11.42 16.61 6.78
CA ILE A 183 12.76 16.01 6.66
C ILE A 183 12.58 14.50 6.76
N ASP A 184 12.78 13.80 5.64
CA ASP A 184 12.57 12.35 5.55
C ASP A 184 13.76 11.68 4.83
N LEU A 185 14.75 11.24 5.63
CA LEU A 185 15.89 10.47 5.10
C LEU A 185 15.46 9.12 4.53
N GLY A 186 14.34 8.55 4.99
CA GLY A 186 13.80 7.31 4.46
C GLY A 186 13.33 7.47 3.02
N LEU A 187 12.65 8.57 2.69
CA LEU A 187 12.29 8.92 1.32
C LEU A 187 13.50 9.27 0.46
N LEU A 188 14.52 9.92 1.03
CA LEU A 188 15.80 10.14 0.33
C LEU A 188 16.46 8.83 -0.06
N ILE A 189 16.57 7.87 0.87
CA ILE A 189 17.13 6.54 0.57
C ILE A 189 16.23 5.77 -0.41
N THR A 190 14.91 5.91 -0.29
CA THR A 190 13.95 5.34 -1.24
C THR A 190 14.18 5.88 -2.65
N GLY A 191 14.41 7.18 -2.80
CA GLY A 191 14.70 7.82 -4.07
C GLY A 191 15.95 7.25 -4.76
N MET A 192 16.96 6.83 -3.97
CA MET A 192 18.16 6.19 -4.50
C MET A 192 17.93 4.78 -5.04
N VAL A 193 16.87 4.09 -4.58
CA VAL A 193 16.54 2.69 -4.94
C VAL A 193 15.54 2.63 -6.10
N VAL A 194 14.56 3.53 -6.12
CA VAL A 194 13.49 3.54 -7.12
C VAL A 194 14.04 3.94 -8.51
N PRO A 195 13.52 3.37 -9.61
CA PRO A 195 13.93 3.74 -10.96
C PRO A 195 13.85 5.26 -11.20
N PHE A 196 14.96 5.86 -11.63
CA PHE A 196 15.08 7.31 -11.78
C PHE A 196 13.93 7.95 -12.58
N TRP A 197 13.54 7.35 -13.70
CA TRP A 197 12.48 7.91 -14.55
C TRP A 197 11.10 7.85 -13.90
N SER A 198 10.84 6.86 -13.05
CA SER A 198 9.64 6.86 -12.20
C SER A 198 9.67 8.06 -11.25
N VAL A 199 10.81 8.30 -10.58
CA VAL A 199 10.92 9.44 -9.66
C VAL A 199 10.80 10.78 -10.39
N MET A 200 11.32 10.90 -11.62
CA MET A 200 11.13 12.11 -12.44
C MET A 200 9.66 12.33 -12.82
N GLY A 201 8.91 11.25 -13.06
CA GLY A 201 7.46 11.30 -13.18
C GLY A 201 6.79 11.90 -11.96
N THR A 202 7.16 11.41 -10.77
CA THR A 202 6.68 11.93 -9.49
C THR A 202 7.06 13.40 -9.30
N ALA A 203 8.29 13.79 -9.66
CA ALA A 203 8.74 15.18 -9.65
C ALA A 203 7.90 16.07 -10.57
N ALA A 204 7.57 15.58 -11.77
CA ALA A 204 6.70 16.29 -12.70
C ALA A 204 5.28 16.46 -12.14
N ALA A 205 4.73 15.47 -11.42
CA ALA A 205 3.43 15.60 -10.75
C ALA A 205 3.45 16.62 -9.61
N VAL A 206 4.52 16.64 -8.81
CA VAL A 206 4.73 17.63 -7.75
C VAL A 206 4.81 19.04 -8.34
N LEU A 207 5.65 19.25 -9.36
CA LEU A 207 5.76 20.54 -10.05
C LEU A 207 4.45 20.96 -10.70
N LEU A 208 3.75 20.02 -11.34
CA LEU A 208 2.43 20.28 -11.89
C LEU A 208 1.47 20.73 -10.80
N THR A 209 1.49 20.13 -9.60
CA THR A 209 0.62 20.54 -8.50
C THR A 209 0.89 21.97 -8.03
N PHE A 210 2.17 22.35 -7.90
CA PHE A 210 2.57 23.72 -7.53
C PHE A 210 2.14 24.77 -8.57
N ILE A 211 2.12 24.41 -9.85
CA ILE A 211 1.76 25.32 -10.94
C ILE A 211 0.24 25.33 -11.17
N LEU A 212 -0.37 24.15 -11.17
CA LEU A 212 -1.75 23.95 -11.58
C LEU A 212 -2.73 24.39 -10.50
N ASN A 213 -2.44 24.19 -9.21
CA ASN A 213 -3.37 24.59 -8.15
C ASN A 213 -3.70 26.10 -8.15
N PRO A 214 -2.71 27.02 -8.20
CA PRO A 214 -3.00 28.45 -8.30
C PRO A 214 -3.79 28.82 -9.57
N ILE A 215 -3.49 28.15 -10.69
CA ILE A 215 -4.20 28.36 -11.96
C ILE A 215 -5.65 27.91 -11.84
N LEU A 216 -5.90 26.70 -11.33
CA LEU A 216 -7.24 26.16 -11.15
C LEU A 216 -8.07 26.98 -10.16
N HIS A 217 -7.43 27.53 -9.11
CA HIS A 217 -8.07 28.47 -8.21
C HIS A 217 -8.46 29.77 -8.93
N HIS A 218 -7.57 30.32 -9.77
CA HIS A 218 -7.87 31.52 -10.55
C HIS A 218 -9.01 31.35 -11.56
N PHE A 219 -9.21 30.12 -12.06
CA PHE A 219 -10.33 29.75 -12.94
C PHE A 219 -11.59 29.28 -12.19
N ASP A 220 -11.68 29.52 -10.87
CA ASP A 220 -12.80 29.12 -10.01
C ASP A 220 -13.13 27.61 -10.04
N ILE A 221 -12.14 26.77 -10.39
CA ILE A 221 -12.28 25.31 -10.34
C ILE A 221 -12.08 24.81 -8.90
N LEU A 222 -11.08 25.34 -8.17
CA LEU A 222 -10.83 25.03 -6.76
C LEU A 222 -11.61 25.98 -5.84
N ASN A 223 -12.95 25.96 -5.95
CA ASN A 223 -13.82 26.94 -5.31
C ASN A 223 -14.10 26.68 -3.82
N ARG A 224 -13.83 25.46 -3.32
CA ARG A 224 -14.01 25.12 -1.90
C ARG A 224 -12.84 25.55 -1.02
N TRP A 225 -11.70 25.85 -1.62
CA TRP A 225 -10.54 26.33 -0.88
C TRP A 225 -10.74 27.76 -0.37
N GLN A 226 -10.28 28.03 0.84
CA GLN A 226 -10.32 29.34 1.47
C GLN A 226 -8.97 29.68 2.11
N PRO A 227 -8.55 30.96 2.12
CA PRO A 227 -7.38 31.39 2.87
C PRO A 227 -7.47 30.98 4.35
N GLY A 228 -6.35 30.52 4.92
CA GLY A 228 -6.28 30.01 6.29
C GLY A 228 -6.47 28.50 6.43
N MET A 229 -6.77 27.76 5.36
CA MET A 229 -6.82 26.30 5.39
C MET A 229 -5.41 25.68 5.51
N ASP A 230 -5.28 24.69 6.39
CA ASP A 230 -4.05 23.91 6.59
C ASP A 230 -3.82 22.91 5.44
N VAL A 231 -2.68 22.19 5.46
CA VAL A 231 -2.34 21.18 4.44
C VAL A 231 -3.46 20.14 4.30
N ILE A 232 -4.02 19.68 5.42
CA ILE A 232 -4.99 18.57 5.44
C ILE A 232 -6.28 19.00 4.75
N ASN A 233 -6.85 20.13 5.18
CA ASN A 233 -8.09 20.62 4.62
C ASN A 233 -7.91 21.07 3.17
N THR A 234 -6.78 21.73 2.84
CA THR A 234 -6.44 22.10 1.44
C THR A 234 -6.35 20.87 0.53
N THR A 235 -5.68 19.81 0.99
CA THR A 235 -5.55 18.56 0.21
C THR A 235 -6.91 17.90 0.02
N TYR A 236 -7.76 17.89 1.06
CA TYR A 236 -9.09 17.32 1.01
C TYR A 236 -10.01 18.06 0.03
N VAL A 237 -10.13 19.39 0.14
CA VAL A 237 -11.03 20.17 -0.73
C VAL A 237 -10.58 20.18 -2.18
N ASN A 238 -9.26 20.30 -2.43
CA ASN A 238 -8.74 20.19 -3.79
C ASN A 238 -8.93 18.78 -4.37
N GLY A 239 -8.90 17.76 -3.50
CA GLY A 239 -9.28 16.39 -3.80
C GLY A 239 -10.70 16.31 -4.34
N LEU A 240 -11.66 16.93 -3.66
CA LEU A 240 -13.05 16.98 -4.08
C LEU A 240 -13.23 17.77 -5.39
N ASP A 241 -12.62 18.95 -5.51
CA ASP A 241 -12.85 19.85 -6.64
C ASP A 241 -12.20 19.37 -7.96
N PHE A 242 -11.04 18.72 -7.89
CA PHE A 242 -10.27 18.39 -9.10
C PHE A 242 -9.48 17.08 -9.02
N TRP A 243 -8.66 16.90 -8.00
CA TRP A 243 -7.61 15.87 -8.01
C TRP A 243 -8.13 14.43 -7.98
N THR A 244 -9.27 14.17 -7.32
CA THR A 244 -9.89 12.82 -7.35
C THR A 244 -10.32 12.45 -8.76
N SER A 245 -11.01 13.37 -9.44
CA SER A 245 -11.43 13.20 -10.83
C SER A 245 -10.24 13.05 -11.79
N PHE A 246 -9.22 13.89 -11.63
CA PHE A 246 -8.00 13.80 -12.43
C PHE A 246 -7.28 12.45 -12.19
N GLY A 247 -7.15 12.02 -10.93
CA GLY A 247 -6.59 10.72 -10.55
C GLY A 247 -7.36 9.54 -11.17
N ILE A 248 -8.69 9.59 -11.17
CA ILE A 248 -9.52 8.56 -11.83
C ILE A 248 -9.24 8.48 -13.32
N GLY A 249 -9.24 9.62 -14.03
CA GLY A 249 -9.00 9.65 -15.47
C GLY A 249 -7.61 9.11 -15.85
N THR A 250 -6.58 9.51 -15.11
CA THR A 250 -5.20 9.01 -15.32
C THR A 250 -5.09 7.50 -15.04
N ALA A 251 -5.74 7.00 -13.99
CA ALA A 251 -5.70 5.58 -13.64
C ALA A 251 -6.47 4.71 -14.65
N ILE A 252 -7.62 5.16 -15.16
CA ILE A 252 -8.36 4.48 -16.23
C ILE A 252 -7.51 4.42 -17.51
N ALA A 253 -6.89 5.54 -17.90
CA ALA A 253 -5.98 5.57 -19.04
C ALA A 253 -4.80 4.61 -18.87
N LEU A 254 -4.24 4.51 -17.66
CA LEU A 254 -3.17 3.55 -17.38
C LEU A 254 -3.62 2.11 -17.59
N VAL A 255 -4.82 1.73 -17.13
CA VAL A 255 -5.37 0.40 -17.36
C VAL A 255 -5.44 0.11 -18.87
N PHE A 256 -5.98 1.03 -19.68
CA PHE A 256 -6.04 0.85 -21.13
C PHE A 256 -4.66 0.75 -21.77
N ILE A 257 -3.71 1.60 -21.36
CA ILE A 257 -2.32 1.58 -21.84
C ILE A 257 -1.68 0.22 -21.52
N SER A 258 -1.78 -0.24 -20.27
CA SER A 258 -1.16 -1.48 -19.83
C SER A 258 -1.82 -2.71 -20.47
N LEU A 259 -3.15 -2.70 -20.66
CA LEU A 259 -3.85 -3.74 -21.43
C LEU A 259 -3.44 -3.76 -22.90
N TYR A 260 -3.27 -2.58 -23.51
CA TYR A 260 -2.77 -2.46 -24.88
C TYR A 260 -1.33 -2.97 -25.01
N GLN A 261 -0.43 -2.56 -24.11
CA GLN A 261 0.95 -3.06 -24.05
C GLN A 261 0.97 -4.58 -23.88
N CYS A 262 0.17 -5.10 -22.96
CA CYS A 262 0.00 -6.54 -22.75
C CYS A 262 -0.44 -7.23 -24.04
N GLY A 263 -1.55 -6.79 -24.66
CA GLY A 263 -2.07 -7.36 -25.90
C GLY A 263 -1.07 -7.33 -27.05
N ARG A 264 -0.32 -6.24 -27.19
CA ARG A 264 0.73 -6.10 -28.20
C ARG A 264 1.90 -7.07 -27.96
N ASP A 265 2.36 -7.18 -26.73
CA ASP A 265 3.48 -8.05 -26.38
C ASP A 265 3.09 -9.53 -26.48
N LEU A 266 1.84 -9.87 -26.13
CA LEU A 266 1.21 -11.17 -26.40
C LEU A 266 1.21 -11.48 -27.90
N ALA A 267 0.73 -10.56 -28.73
CA ALA A 267 0.67 -10.76 -30.17
C ALA A 267 2.07 -10.99 -30.78
N LYS A 268 3.08 -10.24 -30.32
CA LYS A 268 4.49 -10.44 -30.73
C LYS A 268 5.02 -11.82 -30.32
N GLN A 269 4.77 -12.25 -29.09
CA GLN A 269 5.19 -13.58 -28.61
C GLN A 269 4.48 -14.71 -29.35
N VAL A 270 3.17 -14.62 -29.56
CA VAL A 270 2.41 -15.62 -30.34
C VAL A 270 2.94 -15.70 -31.77
N LYS A 271 3.28 -14.56 -32.38
CA LYS A 271 3.91 -14.52 -33.70
C LYS A 271 5.27 -15.20 -33.70
N ALA A 272 6.14 -14.88 -32.73
CA ALA A 272 7.45 -15.51 -32.57
C ALA A 272 7.36 -17.03 -32.32
N MET A 273 6.39 -17.48 -31.51
CA MET A 273 6.13 -18.90 -31.28
C MET A 273 5.62 -19.61 -32.54
N ARG A 274 4.73 -18.98 -33.30
CA ARG A 274 4.26 -19.50 -34.60
C ARG A 274 5.40 -19.58 -35.61
N GLU A 275 6.31 -18.62 -35.61
CA GLU A 275 7.52 -18.63 -36.45
C GLU A 275 8.48 -19.74 -36.03
N GLN A 276 8.70 -19.97 -34.72
CA GLN A 276 9.46 -21.10 -34.21
C GLN A 276 8.81 -22.47 -34.47
N GLN A 277 7.47 -22.54 -34.48
CA GLN A 277 6.73 -23.74 -34.87
C GLN A 277 6.83 -24.02 -36.38
N LYS A 278 6.85 -22.98 -37.21
CA LYS A 278 7.09 -23.10 -38.65
C LYS A 278 8.55 -23.44 -38.98
N ALA A 279 9.50 -23.09 -38.13
CA ALA A 279 10.93 -23.36 -38.28
C ALA A 279 11.38 -24.79 -37.87
N GLY A 280 10.44 -25.73 -37.64
CA GLY A 280 10.77 -27.16 -37.60
C GLY A 280 11.45 -27.70 -36.33
N ALA A 281 11.29 -27.04 -35.17
CA ALA A 281 11.75 -27.61 -33.89
C ALA A 281 10.78 -28.68 -33.36
N SER A 282 11.08 -29.94 -33.70
CA SER A 282 10.62 -31.22 -33.13
C SER A 282 9.35 -31.19 -32.26
N ALA A 283 8.24 -31.60 -32.87
CA ALA A 283 6.99 -31.93 -32.18
C ALA A 283 7.08 -33.19 -31.27
N THR A 284 8.22 -33.89 -31.27
CA THR A 284 8.43 -35.17 -30.57
C THR A 284 9.12 -35.08 -29.21
N ALA A 285 9.63 -33.91 -28.79
CA ALA A 285 10.22 -33.71 -27.45
C ALA A 285 9.29 -32.97 -26.46
N ARG A 286 8.09 -32.55 -26.88
CA ARG A 286 7.20 -31.63 -26.14
C ARG A 286 6.18 -32.29 -25.19
N ARG A 287 6.28 -33.60 -24.98
CA ARG A 287 5.37 -34.38 -24.11
C ARG A 287 6.06 -34.95 -22.87
N GLU A 288 7.24 -34.47 -22.51
CA GLU A 288 7.59 -34.52 -21.09
C GLU A 288 6.61 -33.59 -20.36
N ASN A 289 6.01 -34.09 -19.29
CA ASN A 289 4.98 -33.39 -18.52
C ASN A 289 5.43 -31.94 -18.23
N LEU A 290 4.93 -30.96 -19.00
CA LEU A 290 5.15 -29.52 -18.75
C LEU A 290 4.72 -29.12 -17.33
N TRP A 291 3.88 -29.95 -16.73
CA TRP A 291 3.36 -29.85 -15.39
C TRP A 291 4.04 -30.76 -14.36
N ALA A 292 5.08 -31.52 -14.74
CA ALA A 292 5.92 -32.22 -13.77
C ALA A 292 6.71 -31.20 -12.95
N ALA A 293 6.75 -31.42 -11.64
CA ALA A 293 7.49 -30.57 -10.74
C ALA A 293 8.99 -30.90 -10.82
N PRO A 294 9.89 -29.89 -10.82
CA PRO A 294 11.30 -30.11 -10.58
C PRO A 294 11.51 -30.86 -9.24
N ALA A 295 12.32 -31.91 -9.25
CA ALA A 295 12.58 -32.70 -8.05
C ALA A 295 13.21 -31.83 -6.94
N GLY A 296 12.72 -31.95 -5.70
CA GLY A 296 13.31 -31.28 -4.52
C GLY A 296 12.82 -29.86 -4.20
N ARG A 297 11.99 -29.22 -5.06
CA ARG A 297 11.49 -27.85 -4.84
C ARG A 297 10.35 -27.77 -3.79
N GLY A 298 9.70 -28.89 -3.49
CA GLY A 298 8.58 -28.97 -2.53
C GLY A 298 7.22 -28.57 -3.12
N ASP A 299 7.06 -28.73 -4.43
CA ASP A 299 5.80 -28.56 -5.14
C ASP A 299 4.69 -29.47 -4.61
N TYR A 300 3.44 -28.99 -4.64
CA TYR A 300 2.25 -29.77 -4.32
C TYR A 300 1.32 -29.83 -5.54
N PRO A 301 0.49 -30.89 -5.69
CA PRO A 301 -0.37 -31.03 -6.85
C PRO A 301 -1.28 -29.83 -7.09
N ILE A 302 -1.33 -29.36 -8.34
CA ILE A 302 -2.11 -28.19 -8.77
C ILE A 302 -3.60 -28.33 -8.44
N MET A 303 -4.15 -29.55 -8.52
CA MET A 303 -5.56 -29.79 -8.17
C MET A 303 -5.86 -29.48 -6.71
N TYR A 304 -4.92 -29.70 -5.79
CA TYR A 304 -5.08 -29.27 -4.39
C TYR A 304 -5.02 -27.75 -4.27
N ALA A 305 -4.16 -27.08 -5.06
CA ALA A 305 -4.14 -25.62 -5.11
C ALA A 305 -5.51 -25.06 -5.53
N VAL A 306 -6.07 -25.57 -6.63
CA VAL A 306 -7.38 -25.14 -7.14
C VAL A 306 -8.50 -25.49 -6.15
N GLY A 307 -8.50 -26.70 -5.59
CA GLY A 307 -9.51 -27.14 -4.62
C GLY A 307 -9.51 -26.29 -3.34
N ILE A 308 -8.33 -26.08 -2.73
CA ILE A 308 -8.19 -25.24 -1.54
C ILE A 308 -8.59 -23.79 -1.86
N TYR A 309 -8.21 -23.28 -3.04
CA TYR A 309 -8.65 -21.95 -3.47
C TYR A 309 -10.17 -21.86 -3.54
N VAL A 310 -10.85 -22.80 -4.21
CA VAL A 310 -12.33 -22.80 -4.34
C VAL A 310 -13.01 -22.85 -2.98
N VAL A 311 -12.51 -23.68 -2.06
CA VAL A 311 -13.05 -23.77 -0.69
C VAL A 311 -12.84 -22.45 0.07
N ALA A 312 -11.62 -21.91 0.06
CA ALA A 312 -11.28 -20.67 0.75
C ALA A 312 -12.03 -19.46 0.16
N ALA A 313 -12.13 -19.39 -1.17
CA ALA A 313 -12.94 -18.45 -1.94
C ALA A 313 -14.41 -18.49 -1.51
N SER A 314 -15.01 -19.68 -1.53
CA SER A 314 -16.40 -19.90 -1.14
C SER A 314 -16.65 -19.48 0.31
N ALA A 315 -15.71 -19.76 1.22
CA ALA A 315 -15.82 -19.35 2.62
C ALA A 315 -15.88 -17.82 2.77
N VAL A 316 -15.10 -17.06 2.00
CA VAL A 316 -15.21 -15.59 1.98
C VAL A 316 -16.55 -15.15 1.39
N VAL A 317 -16.99 -15.72 0.26
CA VAL A 317 -18.29 -15.37 -0.35
C VAL A 317 -19.44 -15.59 0.63
N ILE A 318 -19.47 -16.73 1.32
CA ILE A 318 -20.48 -17.05 2.34
C ILE A 318 -20.43 -16.05 3.49
N LEU A 319 -19.22 -15.69 3.96
CA LEU A 319 -19.07 -14.70 5.01
C LEU A 319 -19.55 -13.31 4.56
N SER A 320 -19.11 -12.84 3.39
CA SER A 320 -19.52 -11.53 2.84
C SER A 320 -21.04 -11.47 2.66
N GLN A 321 -21.67 -12.53 2.14
CA GLN A 321 -23.13 -12.60 1.98
C GLN A 321 -23.87 -12.57 3.32
N ARG A 322 -23.31 -13.16 4.38
CA ARG A 322 -23.92 -13.10 5.72
C ARG A 322 -23.78 -11.72 6.36
N LEU A 323 -22.68 -11.02 6.12
CA LEU A 323 -22.41 -9.70 6.70
C LEU A 323 -23.09 -8.56 5.93
N ALA A 324 -23.33 -8.73 4.62
CA ALA A 324 -24.04 -7.79 3.77
C ALA A 324 -25.02 -8.53 2.84
N PRO A 325 -26.17 -9.00 3.36
CA PRO A 325 -27.12 -9.81 2.59
C PRO A 325 -27.77 -9.05 1.44
N GLU A 326 -27.88 -7.72 1.56
CA GLU A 326 -28.31 -6.80 0.50
C GLU A 326 -27.41 -6.82 -0.75
N PHE A 327 -26.15 -7.28 -0.67
CA PHE A 327 -25.27 -7.31 -1.82
C PHE A 327 -25.54 -8.51 -2.74
N PRO A 328 -25.60 -8.33 -4.09
CA PRO A 328 -25.93 -9.42 -4.99
C PRO A 328 -24.85 -10.53 -5.01
N LEU A 329 -25.26 -11.76 -4.66
CA LEU A 329 -24.38 -12.93 -4.60
C LEU A 329 -23.64 -13.20 -5.93
N TRP A 330 -24.30 -12.97 -7.07
CA TRP A 330 -23.69 -13.20 -8.38
C TRP A 330 -22.50 -12.27 -8.65
N ILE A 331 -22.49 -11.05 -8.11
CA ILE A 331 -21.34 -10.13 -8.21
C ILE A 331 -20.18 -10.66 -7.37
N LEU A 332 -20.44 -11.15 -6.15
CA LEU A 332 -19.41 -11.76 -5.30
C LEU A 332 -18.79 -12.99 -5.97
N ILE A 333 -19.62 -13.88 -6.53
CA ILE A 333 -19.16 -15.05 -7.27
C ILE A 333 -18.33 -14.61 -8.48
N GLY A 334 -18.78 -13.60 -9.23
CA GLY A 334 -18.03 -13.04 -10.36
C GLY A 334 -16.68 -12.46 -9.93
N PHE A 335 -16.62 -11.75 -8.80
CA PHE A 335 -15.36 -11.22 -8.28
C PHE A 335 -14.37 -12.32 -7.91
N VAL A 336 -14.83 -13.33 -7.20
CA VAL A 336 -13.94 -14.37 -6.69
C VAL A 336 -13.55 -15.38 -7.75
N PHE A 337 -14.49 -15.88 -8.55
CA PHE A 337 -14.22 -17.01 -9.45
C PHE A 337 -13.84 -16.58 -10.88
N ILE A 338 -14.13 -15.33 -11.27
CA ILE A 338 -13.82 -14.83 -12.61
C ILE A 338 -12.77 -13.73 -12.54
N TYR A 339 -13.06 -12.64 -11.83
CA TYR A 339 -12.20 -11.47 -11.81
C TYR A 339 -10.85 -11.74 -11.14
N THR A 340 -10.84 -12.27 -9.91
CA THR A 340 -9.60 -12.51 -9.15
C THR A 340 -8.62 -13.43 -9.88
N PRO A 341 -9.02 -14.60 -10.43
CA PRO A 341 -8.13 -15.42 -11.25
C PRO A 341 -7.65 -14.69 -12.50
N LEU A 342 -8.53 -13.98 -13.20
CA LEU A 342 -8.17 -13.25 -14.43
C LEU A 342 -7.15 -12.15 -14.17
N ILE A 343 -7.40 -11.27 -13.19
CA ILE A 343 -6.49 -10.18 -12.87
C ILE A 343 -5.18 -10.68 -12.27
N SER A 344 -5.22 -11.77 -11.50
CA SER A 344 -4.02 -12.41 -10.94
C SER A 344 -3.15 -13.03 -12.03
N TYR A 345 -3.74 -13.65 -13.06
CA TYR A 345 -3.01 -14.16 -14.22
C TYR A 345 -2.35 -13.03 -15.02
N ILE A 346 -3.13 -12.01 -15.40
CA ILE A 346 -2.62 -10.85 -16.14
C ILE A 346 -1.44 -10.23 -15.40
N ASN A 347 -1.59 -10.05 -14.08
CA ASN A 347 -0.52 -9.48 -13.26
C ASN A 347 0.67 -10.41 -13.07
N ALA A 348 0.49 -11.71 -12.83
CA ALA A 348 1.60 -12.66 -12.74
C ALA A 348 2.46 -12.61 -14.01
N ARG A 349 1.82 -12.55 -15.17
CA ARG A 349 2.49 -12.46 -16.46
C ARG A 349 3.17 -11.13 -16.70
N LEU A 350 2.50 -10.00 -16.42
CA LEU A 350 3.10 -8.67 -16.56
C LEU A 350 4.32 -8.52 -15.66
N ILE A 351 4.20 -8.92 -14.38
CA ILE A 351 5.31 -8.94 -13.44
C ILE A 351 6.44 -9.84 -13.96
N GLY A 352 6.11 -11.00 -14.53
CA GLY A 352 7.07 -11.90 -15.16
C GLY A 352 7.82 -11.29 -16.35
N ILE A 353 7.18 -10.48 -17.19
CA ILE A 353 7.76 -9.90 -18.40
C ILE A 353 8.55 -8.62 -18.10
N ASN A 354 7.91 -7.65 -17.44
CA ASN A 354 8.45 -6.29 -17.28
C ASN A 354 8.45 -5.80 -15.82
N GLY A 355 8.01 -6.64 -14.87
CA GLY A 355 8.00 -6.30 -13.45
C GLY A 355 6.92 -5.29 -13.05
N GLN A 356 5.95 -5.01 -13.93
CA GLN A 356 4.86 -4.08 -13.66
C GLN A 356 3.55 -4.83 -13.36
N GLN A 357 2.61 -4.14 -12.70
CA GLN A 357 1.27 -4.63 -12.39
C GLN A 357 0.21 -3.62 -12.81
N VAL A 358 -0.97 -4.14 -13.17
CA VAL A 358 -2.18 -3.40 -13.46
C VAL A 358 -3.14 -3.54 -12.28
N VAL A 359 -3.58 -2.40 -11.79
CA VAL A 359 -4.63 -2.30 -10.79
C VAL A 359 -5.78 -1.52 -11.42
N ILE A 360 -6.97 -2.12 -11.41
CA ILE A 360 -8.18 -1.44 -11.88
C ILE A 360 -8.67 -0.55 -10.72
N PRO A 361 -8.66 0.78 -10.90
CA PRO A 361 -9.10 1.70 -9.86
C PRO A 361 -10.62 1.58 -9.68
N TYR A 362 -11.09 1.75 -8.44
CA TYR A 362 -12.52 1.86 -8.08
C TYR A 362 -13.42 0.70 -8.54
N LEU A 363 -12.89 -0.51 -8.77
CA LEU A 363 -13.70 -1.63 -9.24
C LEU A 363 -14.81 -2.01 -8.25
N ARG A 364 -14.49 -2.05 -6.95
CA ARG A 364 -15.44 -2.39 -5.89
C ARG A 364 -16.52 -1.31 -5.80
N GLU A 365 -16.10 -0.06 -5.81
CA GLU A 365 -16.94 1.13 -5.73
C GLU A 365 -17.90 1.21 -6.93
N GLY A 366 -17.40 0.93 -8.14
CA GLY A 366 -18.21 0.82 -9.35
C GLY A 366 -19.24 -0.30 -9.27
N ALA A 367 -18.88 -1.46 -8.73
CA ALA A 367 -19.84 -2.54 -8.51
C ALA A 367 -20.93 -2.17 -7.48
N PHE A 368 -20.61 -1.37 -6.46
CA PHE A 368 -21.61 -0.86 -5.53
C PHE A 368 -22.61 0.05 -6.22
N ILE A 369 -22.14 0.98 -7.04
CA ILE A 369 -22.99 1.87 -7.85
C ILE A 369 -23.92 1.03 -8.75
N LEU A 370 -23.36 0.08 -9.49
CA LEU A 370 -24.11 -0.77 -10.43
C LEU A 370 -25.09 -1.71 -9.74
N SER A 371 -24.76 -2.19 -8.54
CA SER A 371 -25.65 -3.06 -7.76
C SER A 371 -26.88 -2.34 -7.21
N GLY A 372 -26.86 -1.00 -7.13
CA GLY A 372 -27.94 -0.18 -6.58
C GLY A 372 -28.12 -0.29 -5.06
N VAL A 373 -27.26 -1.04 -4.37
CA VAL A 373 -27.37 -1.27 -2.93
C VAL A 373 -27.09 0.00 -2.14
N LYS A 374 -27.87 0.20 -1.07
CA LYS A 374 -27.74 1.32 -0.14
C LYS A 374 -27.31 0.84 1.24
N GLY A 375 -26.68 1.74 1.99
CA GLY A 375 -26.22 1.49 3.35
C GLY A 375 -24.71 1.28 3.46
N ILE A 376 -24.28 1.14 4.71
CA ILE A 376 -22.86 1.08 5.11
C ILE A 376 -22.31 -0.34 5.14
N ASN A 377 -23.17 -1.35 5.36
CA ASN A 377 -22.76 -2.75 5.56
C ASN A 377 -21.88 -3.29 4.43
N ILE A 378 -22.16 -2.92 3.18
CA ILE A 378 -21.36 -3.32 2.01
C ILE A 378 -19.92 -2.80 2.03
N TRP A 379 -19.66 -1.68 2.68
CA TRP A 379 -18.32 -1.11 2.84
C TRP A 379 -17.54 -1.75 3.98
N LEU A 380 -18.26 -2.20 5.00
CA LEU A 380 -17.72 -2.88 6.18
C LEU A 380 -17.46 -4.37 5.89
N ALA A 381 -18.25 -4.97 5.01
CA ALA A 381 -18.10 -6.38 4.67
C ALA A 381 -16.78 -6.62 3.91
N PRO A 382 -16.09 -7.75 4.18
CA PRO A 382 -14.87 -8.10 3.49
C PRO A 382 -15.19 -8.57 2.07
N ILE A 383 -15.33 -7.65 1.12
CA ILE A 383 -15.63 -7.99 -0.27
C ILE A 383 -14.36 -8.43 -0.99
N PRO A 384 -14.33 -9.67 -1.52
CA PRO A 384 -13.11 -10.28 -2.05
C PRO A 384 -12.75 -9.74 -3.44
N VAL A 385 -11.96 -8.68 -3.47
CA VAL A 385 -11.35 -8.12 -4.69
C VAL A 385 -9.83 -8.29 -4.57
N ASP A 386 -9.38 -9.53 -4.75
CA ASP A 386 -7.98 -9.91 -4.53
C ASP A 386 -7.17 -9.98 -5.83
N ASN A 387 -5.85 -9.81 -5.70
CA ASN A 387 -4.87 -10.01 -6.76
C ASN A 387 -3.64 -10.75 -6.22
N TYR A 388 -3.35 -11.92 -6.78
CA TYR A 388 -2.24 -12.79 -6.36
C TYR A 388 -1.10 -12.87 -7.39
N GLY A 389 -1.06 -11.97 -8.39
CA GLY A 389 0.00 -11.95 -9.39
C GLY A 389 1.40 -11.77 -8.80
N ALA A 390 1.53 -10.92 -7.77
CA ALA A 390 2.80 -10.70 -7.07
C ALA A 390 3.31 -11.95 -6.33
N MET A 391 2.42 -12.86 -5.92
CA MET A 391 2.83 -14.12 -5.28
C MET A 391 3.61 -15.02 -6.23
N ALA A 392 3.34 -14.94 -7.54
CA ALA A 392 4.11 -15.69 -8.53
C ALA A 392 5.60 -15.28 -8.52
N GLN A 393 5.87 -13.97 -8.44
CA GLN A 393 7.24 -13.46 -8.29
C GLN A 393 7.87 -13.91 -6.97
N ILE A 394 7.12 -13.91 -5.87
CA ILE A 394 7.62 -14.37 -4.57
C ILE A 394 8.03 -15.85 -4.64
N TYR A 395 7.24 -16.70 -5.30
CA TYR A 395 7.62 -18.10 -5.54
C TYR A 395 8.88 -18.23 -6.39
N ARG A 396 9.03 -17.39 -7.42
CA ARG A 396 10.26 -17.34 -8.23
C ARG A 396 11.47 -16.91 -7.39
N THR A 397 11.32 -15.93 -6.52
CA THR A 397 12.38 -15.53 -5.58
C THR A 397 12.78 -16.70 -4.67
N LYS A 398 11.82 -17.47 -4.15
CA LYS A 398 12.07 -18.65 -3.30
C LYS A 398 12.84 -19.75 -4.02
N GLU A 399 12.51 -19.97 -5.29
CA GLU A 399 13.23 -20.90 -6.15
C GLU A 399 14.68 -20.45 -6.35
N LEU A 400 14.91 -19.15 -6.61
CA LEU A 400 16.25 -18.59 -6.78
C LEU A 400 17.09 -18.62 -5.50
N THR A 401 16.47 -18.53 -4.31
CA THR A 401 17.17 -18.68 -3.02
C THR A 401 17.37 -20.14 -2.61
N GLY A 402 16.93 -21.12 -3.41
CA GLY A 402 17.06 -22.54 -3.11
C GLY A 402 16.20 -22.99 -1.91
N THR A 403 15.20 -22.21 -1.52
CA THR A 403 14.33 -22.53 -0.37
C THR A 403 13.19 -23.46 -0.76
N ASN A 404 12.93 -24.48 0.07
CA ASN A 404 11.78 -25.35 -0.12
C ASN A 404 10.48 -24.59 0.19
N PHE A 405 9.46 -24.73 -0.66
CA PHE A 405 8.16 -24.07 -0.48
C PHE A 405 7.49 -24.41 0.87
N TRP A 406 7.66 -25.64 1.37
CA TRP A 406 7.13 -26.03 2.69
C TRP A 406 7.83 -25.33 3.86
N SER A 407 9.12 -25.01 3.74
CA SER A 407 9.83 -24.25 4.77
C SER A 407 9.22 -22.87 4.94
N TYR A 408 8.78 -22.26 3.84
CA TYR A 408 8.11 -20.96 3.89
C TYR A 408 6.71 -21.05 4.49
N VAL A 409 5.92 -22.09 4.13
CA VAL A 409 4.61 -22.32 4.76
C VAL A 409 4.76 -22.52 6.27
N LYS A 410 5.78 -23.27 6.71
CA LYS A 410 6.09 -23.45 8.15
C LYS A 410 6.50 -22.14 8.81
N ALA A 411 7.32 -21.32 8.14
CA ALA A 411 7.72 -20.02 8.65
C ALA A 411 6.50 -19.10 8.83
N ASP A 412 5.63 -19.01 7.84
CA ASP A 412 4.39 -18.23 7.95
C ASP A 412 3.41 -18.80 8.98
N ALA A 413 3.31 -20.12 9.12
CA ALA A 413 2.49 -20.76 10.14
C ALA A 413 2.95 -20.43 11.58
N LEU A 414 4.23 -20.08 11.76
CA LEU A 414 4.76 -19.56 13.02
C LEU A 414 4.58 -18.04 13.12
N ILE A 415 4.99 -17.29 12.09
CA ILE A 415 5.02 -15.83 12.09
C ILE A 415 3.61 -15.23 12.17
N VAL A 416 2.65 -15.77 11.42
CA VAL A 416 1.31 -15.18 11.32
C VAL A 416 0.58 -15.22 12.67
N PRO A 417 0.44 -16.37 13.37
CA PRO A 417 -0.18 -16.39 14.69
C PRO A 417 0.60 -15.59 15.73
N LEU A 418 1.94 -15.70 15.73
CA LEU A 418 2.78 -14.96 16.67
C LEU A 418 2.62 -13.44 16.47
N SER A 419 2.64 -12.97 15.22
CA SER A 419 2.44 -11.56 14.91
C SER A 419 1.04 -11.09 15.31
N PHE A 420 0.01 -11.93 15.16
CA PHE A 420 -1.35 -11.61 15.58
C PHE A 420 -1.45 -11.46 17.10
N VAL A 421 -0.89 -12.41 17.87
CA VAL A 421 -0.92 -12.36 19.35
C VAL A 421 -0.09 -11.20 19.87
N LEU A 422 1.13 -11.00 19.37
CA LEU A 422 1.98 -9.89 19.78
C LEU A 422 1.36 -8.54 19.41
N SER A 423 0.75 -8.44 18.23
CA SER A 423 -0.04 -7.26 17.80
C SER A 423 -1.19 -7.00 18.76
N PHE A 424 -1.93 -8.04 19.14
CA PHE A 424 -3.06 -7.91 20.05
C PHE A 424 -2.65 -7.39 21.44
N VAL A 425 -1.61 -8.00 22.04
CA VAL A 425 -1.08 -7.56 23.35
C VAL A 425 -0.54 -6.14 23.27
N PHE A 426 0.21 -5.83 22.21
CA PHE A 426 0.78 -4.51 21.98
C PHE A 426 -0.30 -3.42 21.91
N TRP A 427 -1.32 -3.62 21.08
CA TRP A 427 -2.40 -2.65 20.91
C TRP A 427 -3.32 -2.55 22.13
N ALA A 428 -3.58 -3.67 22.80
CA ALA A 428 -4.35 -3.67 24.03
C ALA A 428 -3.69 -2.78 25.10
N PHE A 429 -2.37 -2.88 25.27
CA PHE A 429 -1.64 -2.05 26.22
C PHE A 429 -1.60 -0.57 25.81
N ILE A 430 -1.24 -0.29 24.57
CA ILE A 430 -1.10 1.08 24.06
C ILE A 430 -2.43 1.83 24.15
N TRP A 431 -3.52 1.23 23.67
CA TRP A 431 -4.82 1.89 23.64
C TRP A 431 -5.42 2.09 25.04
N HIS A 432 -5.19 1.15 25.95
CA HIS A 432 -5.60 1.32 27.35
C HIS A 432 -4.80 2.43 28.05
N SER A 433 -3.47 2.48 27.85
CA SER A 433 -2.59 3.45 28.51
C SER A 433 -2.81 4.91 28.09
N SER A 434 -3.05 5.17 26.80
CA SER A 434 -3.26 6.53 26.27
C SER A 434 -4.36 6.53 25.21
N ALA A 435 -5.20 7.57 25.20
CA ALA A 435 -6.18 7.74 24.15
C ALA A 435 -5.49 7.95 22.79
N ILE A 436 -6.04 7.35 21.73
CA ILE A 436 -5.59 7.55 20.35
C ILE A 436 -6.77 8.10 19.55
N PRO A 437 -6.59 9.23 18.84
CA PRO A 437 -5.39 10.07 18.77
C PRO A 437 -5.16 10.93 20.02
N SER A 438 -3.92 11.35 20.25
CA SER A 438 -3.52 12.31 21.28
C SER A 438 -2.18 12.97 20.90
N ASP A 439 -1.73 13.96 21.68
CA ASP A 439 -0.42 14.63 21.48
C ASP A 439 0.77 13.65 21.53
N ALA A 440 0.59 12.48 22.18
CA ALA A 440 1.56 11.40 22.18
C ALA A 440 1.67 10.69 20.81
N PHE A 441 0.67 10.83 19.94
CA PHE A 441 0.61 10.23 18.60
C PHE A 441 0.32 11.28 17.50
N PRO A 442 1.26 12.21 17.23
CA PRO A 442 1.04 13.34 16.32
C PRO A 442 0.66 12.94 14.89
N TRP A 443 1.18 11.80 14.42
CA TRP A 443 0.84 11.30 13.09
C TRP A 443 -0.61 10.85 12.99
N ALA A 444 -1.09 10.08 13.97
CA ALA A 444 -2.48 9.64 14.02
C ALA A 444 -3.43 10.85 14.13
N GLN A 445 -3.08 11.84 14.97
CA GLN A 445 -3.85 13.07 15.14
C GLN A 445 -4.11 13.81 13.84
N LYS A 446 -3.11 13.90 12.94
CA LYS A 446 -3.26 14.58 11.64
C LYS A 446 -3.79 13.65 10.54
N MET A 447 -3.21 12.47 10.38
CA MET A 447 -3.48 11.61 9.22
C MET A 447 -4.75 10.78 9.32
N TRP A 448 -5.18 10.42 10.54
CA TRP A 448 -6.42 9.66 10.67
C TRP A 448 -7.64 10.51 10.33
N GLU A 449 -7.62 11.81 10.59
CA GLU A 449 -8.69 12.72 10.18
C GLU A 449 -8.80 12.79 8.66
N LEU A 450 -7.67 13.01 7.96
CA LEU A 450 -7.63 13.00 6.49
C LEU A 450 -8.12 11.66 5.92
N GLN A 451 -7.68 10.56 6.50
CA GLN A 451 -8.09 9.21 6.11
C GLN A 451 -9.59 8.99 6.33
N ALA A 452 -10.15 9.44 7.46
CA ALA A 452 -11.57 9.35 7.77
C ALA A 452 -12.40 10.16 6.77
N LYS A 453 -12.02 11.42 6.50
CA LYS A 453 -12.65 12.29 5.49
C LYS A 453 -12.65 11.63 4.11
N ASN A 454 -11.50 11.16 3.63
CA ASN A 454 -11.40 10.48 2.33
C ASN A 454 -12.23 9.18 2.25
N THR A 455 -12.27 8.40 3.33
CA THR A 455 -13.11 7.20 3.42
C THR A 455 -14.58 7.56 3.32
N MET A 456 -15.01 8.63 3.99
CA MET A 456 -16.41 9.06 3.97
C MET A 456 -16.84 9.62 2.62
N VAL A 457 -15.96 10.29 1.88
CA VAL A 457 -16.25 10.69 0.49
C VAL A 457 -16.61 9.45 -0.34
N MET A 458 -15.82 8.38 -0.25
CA MET A 458 -16.12 7.14 -0.97
C MET A 458 -17.41 6.47 -0.48
N TRP A 459 -17.64 6.39 0.82
CA TRP A 459 -18.82 5.70 1.35
C TRP A 459 -20.12 6.43 1.05
N SER A 460 -20.06 7.75 0.84
CA SER A 460 -21.23 8.56 0.49
C SER A 460 -21.97 8.09 -0.77
N ILE A 461 -21.35 7.28 -1.64
CA ILE A 461 -21.99 6.67 -2.83
C ILE A 461 -23.30 5.95 -2.48
N THR A 462 -23.32 5.23 -1.36
CA THR A 462 -24.41 4.31 -1.00
C THR A 462 -25.24 4.85 0.16
N LEU A 463 -24.89 6.01 0.69
CA LEU A 463 -25.63 6.69 1.75
C LEU A 463 -26.82 7.48 1.18
N PRO A 464 -27.91 7.62 1.93
CA PRO A 464 -29.00 8.49 1.53
C PRO A 464 -28.52 9.94 1.47
N ALA A 465 -28.77 10.58 0.34
CA ALA A 465 -28.60 12.01 0.17
C ALA A 465 -29.53 12.75 1.14
N GLN A 466 -28.99 13.41 2.17
CA GLN A 466 -29.76 14.28 3.07
C GLN A 466 -30.16 15.58 2.35
N GLY A 467 -30.96 15.49 1.28
CA GLY A 467 -31.44 16.63 0.50
C GLY A 467 -30.46 17.25 -0.51
N GLY A 468 -29.23 16.72 -0.66
CA GLY A 468 -28.21 17.19 -1.60
C GLY A 468 -27.52 16.07 -2.39
N THR A 469 -26.70 16.40 -3.38
CA THR A 469 -25.90 15.39 -4.11
C THR A 469 -24.88 14.75 -3.16
N PRO A 470 -24.73 13.41 -3.13
CA PRO A 470 -23.73 12.78 -2.27
C PRO A 470 -22.31 13.28 -2.59
N LEU A 471 -21.46 13.40 -1.56
CA LEU A 471 -20.10 13.95 -1.67
C LEU A 471 -19.27 13.31 -2.79
N PHE A 472 -19.42 12.01 -3.00
CA PHE A 472 -18.77 11.31 -4.10
C PHE A 472 -19.12 11.89 -5.47
N TYR A 473 -20.42 12.08 -5.75
CA TYR A 473 -20.86 12.61 -7.03
C TYR A 473 -20.48 14.08 -7.20
N GLN A 474 -20.37 14.82 -6.08
CA GLN A 474 -19.80 16.17 -6.13
C GLN A 474 -18.30 16.17 -6.46
N ALA A 475 -17.58 15.10 -6.15
CA ALA A 475 -16.16 14.96 -6.47
C ALA A 475 -15.91 14.42 -7.89
N MET A 476 -16.96 13.94 -8.57
CA MET A 476 -16.88 13.38 -9.92
C MET A 476 -17.17 14.45 -10.98
N HIS A 477 -16.14 14.86 -11.70
CA HIS A 477 -16.18 15.81 -12.80
C HIS A 477 -15.84 15.09 -14.12
N PRO A 478 -16.86 14.68 -14.92
CA PRO A 478 -16.64 13.86 -16.12
C PRO A 478 -15.66 14.45 -17.13
N TRP A 479 -15.71 15.77 -17.33
CA TRP A 479 -14.79 16.48 -18.23
C TRP A 479 -13.34 16.44 -17.74
N THR A 480 -13.12 16.57 -16.43
CA THR A 480 -11.80 16.43 -15.81
C THR A 480 -11.29 15.00 -15.96
N ILE A 481 -12.15 14.00 -15.76
CA ILE A 481 -11.81 12.58 -15.95
C ILE A 481 -11.40 12.32 -17.41
N ALA A 482 -12.22 12.76 -18.37
CA ALA A 482 -11.93 12.59 -19.79
C ALA A 482 -10.65 13.33 -20.21
N GLY A 483 -10.49 14.59 -19.78
CA GLY A 483 -9.30 15.39 -20.04
C GLY A 483 -8.03 14.75 -19.46
N ALA A 484 -8.09 14.24 -18.24
CA ALA A 484 -6.98 13.54 -17.60
C ALA A 484 -6.63 12.21 -18.30
N GLY A 485 -7.65 11.48 -18.77
CA GLY A 485 -7.46 10.27 -19.56
C GLY A 485 -6.77 10.56 -20.89
N VAL A 486 -7.27 11.54 -21.66
CA VAL A 486 -6.66 11.99 -22.92
C VAL A 486 -5.24 12.50 -22.69
N PHE A 487 -5.01 13.30 -21.64
CA PHE A 487 -3.68 13.77 -21.27
C PHE A 487 -2.71 12.61 -21.02
N THR A 488 -3.14 11.58 -20.29
CA THR A 488 -2.29 10.43 -19.95
C THR A 488 -1.97 9.59 -21.19
N VAL A 489 -2.97 9.31 -22.04
CA VAL A 489 -2.76 8.58 -23.30
C VAL A 489 -1.88 9.38 -24.25
N GLY A 490 -2.09 10.70 -24.33
CA GLY A 490 -1.27 11.61 -25.13
C GLY A 490 0.17 11.64 -24.65
N ALA A 491 0.40 11.83 -23.34
CA ALA A 491 1.72 11.78 -22.74
C ALA A 491 2.42 10.43 -22.98
N PHE A 492 1.68 9.33 -22.87
CA PHE A 492 2.21 7.99 -23.15
C PHE A 492 2.59 7.80 -24.60
N SER A 493 1.73 8.23 -25.52
CA SER A 493 1.96 8.12 -26.96
C SER A 493 3.15 8.98 -27.38
N LEU A 494 3.28 10.19 -26.84
CA LEU A 494 4.42 11.08 -27.08
C LEU A 494 5.72 10.46 -26.55
N LEU A 495 5.75 10.03 -25.29
CA LEU A 495 6.94 9.39 -24.73
C LEU A 495 7.32 8.13 -25.52
N SER A 496 6.34 7.31 -25.90
CA SER A 496 6.59 6.12 -26.70
C SER A 496 7.07 6.44 -28.12
N ALA A 497 6.59 7.52 -28.75
CA ALA A 497 6.99 7.93 -30.10
C ALA A 497 8.45 8.40 -30.15
N PHE A 498 8.89 9.11 -29.10
CA PHE A 498 10.28 9.56 -28.96
C PHE A 498 11.21 8.53 -28.32
N ASN A 499 10.75 7.29 -28.08
CA ASN A 499 11.48 6.25 -27.33
C ASN A 499 11.96 6.72 -25.95
N LEU A 500 11.21 7.62 -25.32
CA LEU A 500 11.47 8.11 -23.97
C LEU A 500 10.91 7.13 -22.92
N PRO A 501 11.44 7.15 -21.69
CA PRO A 501 11.07 6.19 -20.66
C PRO A 501 9.62 6.33 -20.18
N THR A 502 8.77 5.38 -20.60
CA THR A 502 7.34 5.34 -20.23
C THR A 502 7.09 5.08 -18.75
N MET A 503 8.10 4.61 -18.00
CA MET A 503 8.05 4.52 -16.53
C MET A 503 7.75 5.86 -15.85
N ALA A 504 8.08 6.99 -16.49
CA ALA A 504 7.75 8.31 -15.96
C ALA A 504 6.24 8.52 -15.75
N ILE A 505 5.39 7.86 -16.53
CA ILE A 505 3.93 8.00 -16.37
C ILE A 505 3.44 7.29 -15.12
N TYR A 506 3.97 6.11 -14.83
CA TYR A 506 3.67 5.37 -13.61
C TYR A 506 4.06 6.19 -12.37
N GLY A 507 5.23 6.82 -12.41
CA GLY A 507 5.69 7.72 -11.36
C GLY A 507 4.88 9.01 -11.25
N PHE A 508 4.41 9.56 -12.37
CA PHE A 508 3.53 10.73 -12.40
C PHE A 508 2.19 10.44 -11.73
N ILE A 509 1.56 9.30 -12.07
CA ILE A 509 0.32 8.84 -11.42
C ILE A 509 0.50 8.65 -9.92
N TYR A 510 1.65 8.11 -9.49
CA TYR A 510 1.96 7.99 -8.06
C TYR A 510 2.05 9.35 -7.34
N GLY A 511 2.54 10.40 -8.02
CA GLY A 511 2.69 11.74 -7.42
C GLY A 511 1.42 12.61 -7.46
N ILE A 512 0.43 12.27 -8.29
CA ILE A 512 -0.82 13.04 -8.43
C ILE A 512 -1.63 12.95 -7.14
N GLY A 513 -2.15 14.10 -6.67
CA GLY A 513 -2.99 14.17 -5.49
C GLY A 513 -2.27 13.86 -4.17
N GLN A 514 -0.94 13.66 -4.21
CA GLN A 514 -0.13 13.55 -3.02
C GLN A 514 0.24 14.93 -2.49
N ILE A 515 0.62 14.98 -1.22
CA ILE A 515 1.10 16.19 -0.57
C ILE A 515 2.47 16.55 -1.18
N PRO A 516 2.61 17.65 -1.95
CA PRO A 516 3.78 17.91 -2.81
C PRO A 516 5.12 17.90 -2.06
N HIS A 517 5.14 18.51 -0.88
CA HIS A 517 6.36 18.65 -0.09
C HIS A 517 6.88 17.31 0.46
N SER A 518 5.99 16.33 0.65
CA SER A 518 6.39 15.00 1.14
C SER A 518 7.28 14.25 0.14
N LEU A 519 7.21 14.58 -1.15
CA LEU A 519 7.91 13.85 -2.21
C LEU A 519 9.25 14.48 -2.62
N ILE A 520 9.58 15.66 -2.11
CA ILE A 520 10.82 16.39 -2.49
C ILE A 520 12.07 15.56 -2.14
N PHE A 521 12.08 14.90 -0.98
CA PHE A 521 13.21 14.05 -0.57
C PHE A 521 13.37 12.81 -1.46
N LEU A 522 12.27 12.25 -1.98
CA LEU A 522 12.33 11.17 -2.96
C LEU A 522 13.06 11.62 -4.23
N VAL A 523 12.73 12.82 -4.72
CA VAL A 523 13.37 13.40 -5.91
C VAL A 523 14.85 13.68 -5.65
N ALA A 524 15.18 14.33 -4.54
CA ALA A 524 16.57 14.58 -4.13
C ALA A 524 17.39 13.28 -4.05
N GLY A 525 16.80 12.24 -3.45
CA GLY A 525 17.38 10.90 -3.39
C GLY A 525 17.71 10.32 -4.76
N ALA A 526 16.81 10.44 -5.74
CA ALA A 526 17.04 9.94 -7.09
C ALA A 526 18.18 10.68 -7.82
N PHE A 527 18.30 12.00 -7.63
CA PHE A 527 19.43 12.77 -8.17
C PHE A 527 20.76 12.34 -7.54
N ILE A 528 20.80 12.21 -6.21
CA ILE A 528 22.00 11.76 -5.49
C ILE A 528 22.39 10.34 -5.92
N GLY A 529 21.42 9.42 -5.99
CA GLY A 529 21.65 8.04 -6.42
C GLY A 529 22.20 7.96 -7.83
N LYS A 530 21.57 8.63 -8.79
CA LYS A 530 21.94 8.55 -10.21
C LYS A 530 23.21 9.32 -10.56
N PHE A 531 23.35 10.56 -10.08
CA PHE A 531 24.43 11.43 -10.55
C PHE A 531 25.67 11.42 -9.67
N TYR A 532 25.55 11.05 -8.40
CA TYR A 532 26.69 10.98 -7.49
C TYR A 532 27.12 9.53 -7.26
N PHE A 533 26.24 8.69 -6.70
CA PHE A 533 26.62 7.35 -6.27
C PHE A 533 26.85 6.36 -7.42
N GLN A 534 26.00 6.35 -8.45
CA GLN A 534 26.23 5.50 -9.61
C GLN A 534 27.50 5.89 -10.39
N LYS A 535 27.87 7.18 -10.41
CA LYS A 535 29.14 7.62 -11.01
C LYS A 535 30.35 7.20 -10.17
N ARG A 536 30.23 7.23 -8.84
CA ARG A 536 31.33 6.93 -7.91
C ARG A 536 31.59 5.43 -7.75
N PHE A 537 30.54 4.62 -7.66
CA PHE A 537 30.63 3.18 -7.35
C PHE A 537 30.34 2.27 -8.55
N GLY A 538 29.94 2.84 -9.69
CA GLY A 538 29.47 2.07 -10.83
C GLY A 538 27.99 1.69 -10.72
N GLN A 539 27.31 1.65 -11.86
CA GLN A 539 25.86 1.50 -11.93
C GLN A 539 25.37 0.16 -11.36
N THR A 540 26.01 -0.95 -11.75
CA THR A 540 25.60 -2.30 -11.35
C THR A 540 25.84 -2.54 -9.86
N GLN A 541 27.00 -2.14 -9.34
CA GLN A 541 27.33 -2.30 -7.93
C GLN A 541 26.43 -1.43 -7.05
N PHE A 542 26.18 -0.17 -7.41
CA PHE A 542 25.30 0.69 -6.61
C PHE A 542 23.85 0.19 -6.57
N LEU A 543 23.33 -0.31 -7.70
CA LEU A 543 21.97 -0.88 -7.73
C LEU A 543 21.82 -2.12 -6.84
N GLN A 544 22.92 -2.84 -6.54
CA GLN A 544 22.92 -3.92 -5.55
C GLN A 544 23.10 -3.40 -4.11
N MET A 545 23.88 -2.33 -3.91
CA MET A 545 24.13 -1.73 -2.59
C MET A 545 22.93 -0.96 -2.05
N ALA A 546 22.21 -0.20 -2.88
CA ALA A 546 21.15 0.70 -2.43
C ALA A 546 20.01 -0.03 -1.68
N PRO A 547 19.51 -1.21 -2.13
CA PRO A 547 18.54 -1.99 -1.36
C PRO A 547 19.07 -2.47 -0.01
N VAL A 548 20.36 -2.84 0.06
CA VAL A 548 21.01 -3.29 1.31
C VAL A 548 21.14 -2.14 2.30
N LEU A 549 21.51 -0.94 1.81
CA LEU A 549 21.56 0.29 2.61
C LEU A 549 20.18 0.65 3.16
N MET A 550 19.14 0.57 2.32
CA MET A 550 17.75 0.78 2.74
C MET A 550 17.33 -0.20 3.82
N ALA A 551 17.61 -1.49 3.65
CA ALA A 551 17.30 -2.52 4.63
C ALA A 551 17.99 -2.27 5.98
N GLY A 552 19.27 -1.85 5.94
CA GLY A 552 20.01 -1.40 7.11
C GLY A 552 19.32 -0.22 7.78
N TYR A 553 19.03 0.85 7.03
CA TYR A 553 18.35 2.04 7.54
C TYR A 553 17.01 1.73 8.21
N THR A 554 16.15 0.93 7.56
CA THR A 554 14.86 0.53 8.15
C THR A 554 15.04 -0.29 9.42
N THR A 555 16.06 -1.15 9.48
CA THR A 555 16.38 -1.92 10.68
C THR A 555 16.82 -1.01 11.82
N GLY A 556 17.75 -0.08 11.56
CA GLY A 556 18.22 0.89 12.55
C GLY A 556 17.11 1.79 13.08
N MET A 557 16.25 2.28 12.17
CA MET A 557 15.06 3.05 12.56
C MET A 557 14.12 2.23 13.45
N GLY A 558 13.84 0.98 13.07
CA GLY A 558 12.97 0.07 13.81
C GLY A 558 13.51 -0.26 15.20
N LEU A 559 14.82 -0.48 15.34
CA LEU A 559 15.44 -0.76 16.65
C LEU A 559 15.26 0.39 17.64
N ILE A 560 15.52 1.64 17.22
CA ILE A 560 15.33 2.80 18.10
C ILE A 560 13.84 3.04 18.36
N ALA A 561 12.97 2.84 17.38
CA ALA A 561 11.53 2.91 17.60
C ALA A 561 11.07 1.88 18.64
N LEU A 562 11.55 0.63 18.57
CA LEU A 562 11.25 -0.43 19.54
C LEU A 562 11.76 -0.08 20.94
N VAL A 563 12.99 0.43 21.06
CA VAL A 563 13.54 0.88 22.35
C VAL A 563 12.75 2.06 22.91
N GLY A 564 12.45 3.06 22.09
CA GLY A 564 11.67 4.24 22.49
C GLY A 564 10.25 3.88 22.93
N VAL A 565 9.60 2.97 22.20
CA VAL A 565 8.31 2.40 22.57
C VAL A 565 8.44 1.62 23.88
N ALA A 566 9.43 0.74 24.04
CA ALA A 566 9.63 -0.01 25.28
C ALA A 566 9.81 0.90 26.49
N VAL A 567 10.61 1.97 26.38
CA VAL A 567 10.76 2.99 27.42
C VAL A 567 9.41 3.66 27.70
N MET A 568 8.68 4.08 26.67
CA MET A 568 7.35 4.67 26.83
C MET A 568 6.39 3.73 27.56
N LEU A 569 6.35 2.44 27.19
CA LEU A 569 5.49 1.44 27.82
C LEU A 569 5.86 1.23 29.29
N ILE A 570 7.16 1.10 29.61
CA ILE A 570 7.65 0.93 30.97
C ILE A 570 7.30 2.17 31.81
N THR A 571 7.58 3.37 31.31
CA THR A 571 7.26 4.61 32.01
C THR A 571 5.76 4.73 32.28
N LYS A 572 4.91 4.43 31.29
CA LYS A 572 3.44 4.46 31.46
C LYS A 572 2.93 3.37 32.40
N ALA A 573 3.55 2.20 32.43
CA ALA A 573 3.22 1.13 33.37
C ALA A 573 3.56 1.52 34.82
N ILE A 574 4.67 2.25 35.04
CA ILE A 574 5.12 2.71 36.35
C ILE A 574 4.36 3.97 36.79
N SER A 575 4.08 4.89 35.86
CA SER A 575 3.42 6.17 36.11
C SER A 575 1.90 6.06 36.21
N ALA A 576 1.34 4.85 36.33
CA ALA A 576 -0.07 4.62 36.66
C ALA A 576 -0.40 4.97 38.14
N ALA A 577 0.48 5.70 38.84
CA ALA A 577 0.11 6.44 40.03
C ALA A 577 -0.59 7.75 39.59
N PRO A 578 -1.80 8.03 40.07
CA PRO A 578 -2.65 9.09 39.57
C PRO A 578 -2.08 10.45 39.99
N PHE A 579 -1.68 11.28 39.04
CA PHE A 579 -1.54 12.71 39.24
C PHE A 579 -2.08 13.46 38.03
#